data_AF-A0A429HSE1-F1
#
_entry.id   AF-A0A429HSE1-F1
#
_cell.length_a   1.000
_cell.length_b   1.000
_cell.length_c   1.000
_cell.angle_alpha   90.00
_cell.angle_beta   90.00
_cell.angle_gamma   90.00
#
_symmetry.space_group_name_H-M   'P 1'
#
loop_
_entity.id
_entity.type
_entity.pdbx_description
1 polymer ?
#
loop_
_entity_poly.entity_id
_entity_poly.type
_entity_poly.pdbx_seq_one_letter_code
_entity_poly.pdbx_strand_id
1 'polypeptide(L)'
;DAVRAAGVPELVPVVRVGAAVAALGSLLALILGVSRTTLAMARDRHLPSALAVVHPRFQVPHRAELAVGAVVVAVAATVDVRGAIGFSSFGVLVYYAIANAAAWTLSSTVVSRVAPVVGLAGCVTLAFALPWVSVVVGLGVLGLGAGVYGVRRRLSRAER
;
A
#
# COMPACT_ATOMS: atom_id res chain seq x y z
N ASP A 1 -7.75 -18.95 17.78
CA ASP A 1 -6.75 -19.81 18.44
C ASP A 1 -6.16 -19.18 19.69
N ALA A 2 -5.63 -17.96 19.64
CA ALA A 2 -5.11 -17.26 20.83
C ALA A 2 -6.07 -17.24 22.03
N VAL A 3 -7.35 -16.88 21.83
CA VAL A 3 -8.37 -16.83 22.91
C VAL A 3 -8.69 -18.21 23.49
N ARG A 4 -8.66 -19.25 22.65
CA ARG A 4 -8.87 -20.64 23.11
C ARG A 4 -7.65 -21.13 23.88
N ALA A 5 -6.44 -20.82 23.41
CA ALA A 5 -5.18 -21.13 24.09
C ALA A 5 -5.03 -20.40 25.42
N ALA A 6 -5.62 -19.20 25.55
CA ALA A 6 -5.67 -18.43 26.79
C ALA A 6 -6.71 -18.95 27.82
N GLY A 7 -7.44 -20.03 27.50
CA GLY A 7 -8.37 -20.67 28.44
C GLY A 7 -9.73 -19.99 28.59
N VAL A 8 -10.07 -19.02 27.74
CA VAL A 8 -11.32 -18.24 27.84
C VAL A 8 -12.16 -18.37 26.55
N PRO A 9 -12.66 -19.57 26.21
CA PRO A 9 -13.33 -19.82 24.93
C PRO A 9 -14.63 -19.01 24.75
N GLU A 10 -15.26 -18.56 25.83
CA GLU A 10 -16.48 -17.74 25.81
C GLU A 10 -16.26 -16.35 25.20
N LEU A 11 -15.02 -15.83 25.22
CA LEU A 11 -14.67 -14.53 24.62
C LEU A 11 -14.44 -14.61 23.11
N VAL A 12 -14.41 -15.81 22.51
CA VAL A 12 -14.21 -15.98 21.07
C VAL A 12 -15.19 -15.17 20.20
N PRO A 13 -16.52 -15.20 20.42
CA PRO A 13 -17.45 -14.39 19.65
C PRO A 13 -17.19 -12.89 19.79
N VAL A 14 -16.91 -12.40 20.99
CA VAL A 14 -16.62 -10.98 21.26
C VAL A 14 -15.37 -10.54 20.50
N VAL A 15 -14.28 -11.31 20.58
CA VAL A 15 -13.03 -11.01 19.88
C VAL A 15 -13.21 -11.10 18.36
N ARG A 16 -14.01 -12.04 17.86
CA ARG A 16 -14.31 -12.14 16.42
C ARG A 16 -15.08 -10.92 15.91
N VAL A 17 -16.10 -10.48 16.63
CA VAL A 17 -16.86 -9.27 16.28
C VAL A 17 -15.96 -8.04 16.34
N GLY A 18 -15.15 -7.89 17.40
CA GLY A 18 -14.19 -6.80 17.52
C GLY A 18 -13.16 -6.77 16.39
N ALA A 19 -12.60 -7.93 16.04
CA ALA A 19 -11.65 -8.06 14.93
C ALA A 19 -12.31 -7.71 13.58
N ALA A 20 -13.56 -8.13 13.36
CA ALA A 20 -14.30 -7.78 12.15
C ALA A 20 -14.54 -6.27 12.04
N VAL A 21 -14.98 -5.62 13.12
CA VAL A 21 -15.20 -4.16 13.15
C VAL A 21 -13.87 -3.41 12.93
N ALA A 22 -12.79 -3.83 13.58
CA ALA A 22 -11.47 -3.22 13.41
C ALA A 22 -10.94 -3.38 11.98
N ALA A 23 -11.09 -4.57 11.39
CA ALA A 23 -10.68 -4.84 10.01
C ALA A 23 -11.49 -4.00 9.00
N LEU A 24 -12.80 -3.88 9.19
CA LEU A 24 -13.66 -3.04 8.35
C LEU A 24 -13.27 -1.55 8.46
N GLY A 25 -13.04 -1.06 9.67
CA GLY A 25 -12.60 0.32 9.89
C GLY A 25 -11.24 0.61 9.23
N SER A 26 -10.27 -0.30 9.38
CA SER A 26 -8.96 -0.19 8.74
C SER A 26 -9.08 -0.22 7.21
N LEU A 27 -9.89 -1.13 6.66
CA LEU A 27 -10.09 -1.25 5.21
C LEU A 27 -10.72 0.01 4.62
N LEU A 28 -11.74 0.57 5.28
CA LEU A 28 -12.39 1.80 4.84
C LEU A 28 -11.39 2.97 4.84
N ALA A 29 -10.61 3.11 5.92
CA ALA A 29 -9.59 4.14 6.01
C ALA A 29 -8.54 4.01 4.89
N LEU A 30 -8.11 2.78 4.57
CA LEU A 30 -7.18 2.50 3.48
C LEU A 30 -7.77 2.82 2.11
N ILE A 31 -9.01 2.41 1.82
CA ILE A 31 -9.69 2.70 0.55
C ILE A 31 -9.76 4.21 0.33
N LEU A 32 -10.21 4.97 1.35
CA LEU A 32 -10.30 6.43 1.26
C LEU A 32 -8.93 7.10 1.14
N GLY A 33 -7.91 6.59 1.83
CA GLY A 33 -6.53 7.06 1.74
C GLY A 33 -5.96 6.86 0.33
N VAL A 34 -5.99 5.63 -0.18
CA VAL A 34 -5.45 5.26 -1.49
C VAL A 34 -6.19 5.95 -2.63
N SER A 35 -7.50 6.14 -2.51
CA SER A 35 -8.31 6.84 -3.53
C SER A 35 -7.92 8.31 -3.67
N ARG A 36 -7.56 8.99 -2.56
CA ARG A 36 -7.07 10.37 -2.61
C ARG A 36 -5.68 10.48 -3.26
N THR A 37 -4.77 9.56 -2.95
CA THR A 37 -3.48 9.49 -3.63
C THR A 37 -3.64 9.20 -5.12
N THR A 38 -4.56 8.29 -5.47
CA THR A 38 -4.90 7.95 -6.87
C THR A 38 -5.46 9.15 -7.62
N LEU A 39 -6.36 9.92 -7.00
CA LEU A 39 -6.88 11.18 -7.53
C LEU A 39 -5.74 12.18 -7.78
N ALA A 40 -4.84 12.38 -6.82
CA ALA A 40 -3.70 13.28 -6.96
C ALA A 40 -2.79 12.85 -8.12
N MET A 41 -2.44 11.57 -8.18
CA MET A 41 -1.65 10.99 -9.28
C MET A 41 -2.33 11.15 -10.65
N ALA A 42 -3.66 11.01 -10.72
CA ALA A 42 -4.42 11.18 -11.95
C ALA A 42 -4.49 12.66 -12.40
N ARG A 43 -4.58 13.60 -11.45
CA ARG A 43 -4.49 15.05 -11.74
C ARG A 43 -3.13 15.44 -12.32
N ASP A 44 -2.06 14.84 -11.80
CA ASP A 44 -0.70 15.04 -12.31
C ASP A 44 -0.40 14.24 -13.60
N ARG A 45 -1.41 13.57 -14.18
CA ARG A 45 -1.31 12.72 -15.39
C ARG A 45 -0.36 11.52 -15.27
N HIS A 46 -0.05 11.09 -14.04
CA HIS A 46 0.66 9.82 -13.80
C HIS A 46 -0.26 8.60 -13.99
N LEU A 47 -1.56 8.79 -13.76
CA LEU A 47 -2.63 7.81 -14.00
C LEU A 47 -3.64 8.32 -15.04
N PRO A 48 -4.52 7.47 -15.58
CA PRO A 48 -5.54 7.91 -16.54
C PRO A 48 -6.39 9.04 -15.97
N SER A 49 -6.55 10.12 -16.73
CA SER A 49 -7.30 11.33 -16.31
C SER A 49 -8.75 11.03 -15.95
N ALA A 50 -9.32 9.92 -16.46
CA ALA A 50 -10.63 9.43 -16.08
C ALA A 50 -10.78 9.15 -14.57
N LEU A 51 -9.69 8.89 -13.84
CA LEU A 51 -9.69 8.70 -12.39
C LEU A 51 -9.65 10.03 -11.61
N ALA A 52 -9.38 11.15 -12.28
CA ALA A 52 -9.30 12.46 -11.64
C ALA A 52 -10.67 13.12 -11.39
N VAL A 53 -11.77 12.44 -11.72
CA VAL A 53 -13.13 12.97 -11.64
C VAL A 53 -13.64 12.93 -10.19
N VAL A 54 -14.04 14.10 -9.70
CA VAL A 54 -14.65 14.27 -8.37
C VAL A 54 -16.16 14.41 -8.53
N HIS A 55 -16.93 13.77 -7.65
CA HIS A 55 -18.38 13.85 -7.67
C HIS A 55 -18.86 15.28 -7.30
N PRO A 56 -19.74 15.93 -8.08
CA PRO A 56 -20.10 17.34 -7.87
C PRO A 56 -20.82 17.60 -6.52
N ARG A 57 -21.70 16.69 -6.09
CA ARG A 57 -22.42 16.81 -4.80
C ARG A 57 -21.61 16.36 -3.59
N PHE A 58 -21.05 15.16 -3.63
CA PHE A 58 -20.36 14.53 -2.48
C PHE A 58 -18.87 14.86 -2.36
N GLN A 59 -18.27 15.51 -3.38
CA GLN A 59 -16.86 15.92 -3.38
C GLN A 59 -15.87 14.75 -3.16
N VAL A 60 -16.25 13.53 -3.55
CA VAL A 60 -15.43 12.32 -3.46
C VAL A 60 -14.90 11.89 -4.84
N PRO A 61 -13.68 11.32 -4.93
CA PRO A 61 -13.15 10.74 -6.16
C PRO A 61 -13.79 9.39 -6.48
N HIS A 62 -15.09 9.38 -6.75
CA HIS A 62 -15.90 8.16 -6.90
C HIS A 62 -15.32 7.14 -7.89
N ARG A 63 -14.70 7.57 -9.00
CA ARG A 63 -14.06 6.66 -9.95
C ARG A 63 -12.80 6.01 -9.41
N ALA A 64 -11.98 6.77 -8.68
CA ALA A 64 -10.80 6.22 -8.02
C ALA A 64 -11.20 5.26 -6.89
N GLU A 65 -12.24 5.62 -6.13
CA GLU A 65 -12.78 4.78 -5.06
C GLU A 65 -13.33 3.46 -5.57
N LEU A 66 -14.14 3.48 -6.64
CA LEU A 66 -14.63 2.26 -7.28
C LEU A 66 -13.49 1.41 -7.85
N ALA A 67 -12.49 2.02 -8.47
CA ALA A 67 -11.34 1.29 -9.00
C ALA A 67 -10.53 0.62 -7.88
N VAL A 68 -10.22 1.34 -6.81
CA VAL A 68 -9.49 0.80 -5.64
C VAL A 68 -10.32 -0.30 -4.97
N GLY A 69 -11.62 -0.07 -4.76
CA GLY A 69 -12.52 -1.07 -4.20
C GLY A 69 -12.60 -2.35 -5.05
N ALA A 70 -12.68 -2.22 -6.37
CA ALA A 70 -12.68 -3.37 -7.28
C ALA A 70 -11.38 -4.19 -7.17
N VAL A 71 -10.21 -3.53 -7.08
CA VAL A 71 -8.92 -4.20 -6.87
C VAL A 71 -8.91 -4.93 -5.52
N VAL A 72 -9.38 -4.29 -4.45
CA VAL A 72 -9.47 -4.90 -3.12
C VAL A 72 -10.36 -6.15 -3.16
N VAL A 73 -11.54 -6.07 -3.78
CA VAL A 73 -12.46 -7.22 -3.92
C VAL A 73 -11.80 -8.35 -4.70
N ALA A 74 -11.14 -8.04 -5.82
CA ALA A 74 -10.46 -9.05 -6.63
C ALA A 74 -9.35 -9.76 -5.83
N VAL A 75 -8.54 -9.01 -5.08
CA VAL A 75 -7.48 -9.58 -4.22
C VAL A 75 -8.09 -10.42 -3.11
N ALA A 76 -9.11 -9.93 -2.42
CA ALA A 76 -9.78 -10.67 -1.34
C ALA A 76 -10.44 -11.96 -1.83
N ALA A 77 -10.90 -12.00 -3.08
CA ALA A 77 -11.53 -13.18 -3.68
C ALA A 77 -10.52 -14.22 -4.21
N THR A 78 -9.27 -13.84 -4.47
CA THR A 78 -8.30 -14.69 -5.19
C THR A 78 -7.04 -15.03 -4.41
N VAL A 79 -6.69 -14.24 -3.39
CA VAL A 79 -5.41 -14.37 -2.68
C VAL A 79 -5.63 -14.86 -1.25
N ASP A 80 -4.89 -15.88 -0.85
CA ASP A 80 -4.88 -16.35 0.54
C ASP A 80 -4.35 -15.28 1.50
N VAL A 81 -4.91 -15.23 2.71
CA VAL A 81 -4.61 -14.20 3.71
C VAL A 81 -3.11 -14.15 4.04
N ARG A 82 -2.43 -15.31 4.12
CA ARG A 82 -1.00 -15.35 4.41
C ARG A 82 -0.17 -14.74 3.29
N GLY A 83 -0.53 -15.04 2.03
CA GLY A 83 0.12 -14.48 0.85
C GLY A 83 -0.10 -12.97 0.76
N ALA A 84 -1.33 -12.52 1.00
CA ALA A 84 -1.69 -11.10 1.01
C ALA A 84 -0.94 -10.31 2.09
N ILE A 85 -0.79 -10.87 3.30
CA ILE A 85 0.00 -10.26 4.38
C ILE A 85 1.45 -10.12 3.95
N GLY A 86 2.09 -11.19 3.46
CA GLY A 86 3.49 -11.14 3.02
C GLY A 86 3.73 -10.12 1.90
N PHE A 87 2.84 -10.09 0.89
CA PHE A 87 2.91 -9.12 -0.20
C PHE A 87 2.73 -7.68 0.29
N SER A 88 1.73 -7.44 1.14
CA SER A 88 1.46 -6.12 1.73
C SER A 88 2.63 -5.64 2.58
N SER A 89 3.18 -6.51 3.44
CA SER A 89 4.35 -6.21 4.26
C SER A 89 5.55 -5.82 3.40
N PHE A 90 5.82 -6.55 2.31
CA PHE A 90 6.88 -6.17 1.37
C PHE A 90 6.64 -4.78 0.78
N GLY A 91 5.43 -4.50 0.32
CA GLY A 91 5.06 -3.18 -0.21
C GLY A 91 5.28 -2.04 0.78
N VAL A 92 4.88 -2.23 2.04
CA VAL A 92 5.08 -1.26 3.13
C VAL A 92 6.57 -1.07 3.44
N LEU A 93 7.35 -2.15 3.47
CA LEU A 93 8.80 -2.07 3.69
C LEU A 93 9.49 -1.30 2.56
N VAL A 94 9.09 -1.52 1.30
CA VAL A 94 9.61 -0.75 0.16
C VAL A 94 9.20 0.72 0.28
N TYR A 95 7.94 1.01 0.60
CA TYR A 95 7.47 2.38 0.81
C TYR A 95 8.30 3.10 1.87
N TYR A 96 8.51 2.47 3.02
CA TYR A 96 9.35 3.05 4.08
C TYR A 96 10.82 3.11 3.72
N ALA A 97 11.36 2.14 2.98
CA ALA A 97 12.73 2.21 2.48
C ALA A 97 12.93 3.44 1.58
N ILE A 98 12.00 3.71 0.67
CA ILE A 98 12.01 4.90 -0.19
C ILE A 98 11.88 6.18 0.65
N ALA A 99 10.96 6.21 1.62
CA ALA A 99 10.78 7.36 2.50
C ALA A 99 12.04 7.68 3.33
N ASN A 100 12.71 6.65 3.87
CA ASN A 100 13.98 6.80 4.58
C ASN A 100 15.10 7.26 3.65
N ALA A 101 15.21 6.69 2.45
CA ALA A 101 16.18 7.14 1.46
C ALA A 101 15.96 8.61 1.06
N ALA A 102 14.70 9.03 0.88
CA ALA A 102 14.35 10.42 0.59
C ALA A 102 14.68 11.34 1.77
N ALA A 103 14.35 10.94 3.00
CA ALA A 103 14.67 11.71 4.21
C ALA A 103 16.19 11.90 4.41
N TRP A 104 17.00 10.91 4.04
CA TRP A 104 18.46 11.02 4.05
C TRP A 104 18.95 12.16 3.14
N THR A 105 18.30 12.39 1.99
CA THR A 105 18.69 13.48 1.07
C THR A 105 18.39 14.88 1.62
N LEU A 106 17.45 14.99 2.56
CA LEU A 106 17.00 16.27 3.12
C LEU A 106 17.67 16.64 4.45
N SER A 107 18.35 15.68 5.10
CA SER A 107 18.90 15.86 6.44
C SER A 107 20.25 16.59 6.43
N SER A 108 20.32 17.73 7.10
CA SER A 108 21.54 18.56 7.22
C SER A 108 22.39 18.21 8.46
N THR A 109 21.80 17.61 9.49
CA THR A 109 22.49 17.28 10.75
C THR A 109 22.75 15.78 10.89
N VAL A 110 23.86 15.41 11.55
CA VAL A 110 24.25 14.00 11.78
C VAL A 110 23.16 13.25 12.56
N VAL A 111 22.53 13.88 13.55
CA VAL A 111 21.45 13.27 14.33
C VAL A 111 20.22 12.98 13.48
N SER A 112 19.89 13.87 12.53
CA SER A 112 18.79 13.70 11.57
C SER A 112 19.05 12.59 10.54
N ARG A 113 20.33 12.23 10.34
CA ARG A 113 20.77 11.18 9.39
C ARG A 113 20.71 9.77 9.96
N VAL A 114 20.92 9.60 11.28
CA VAL A 114 20.93 8.26 11.90
C VAL A 114 19.58 7.55 11.73
N ALA A 115 18.47 8.25 12.00
CA ALA A 115 17.14 7.63 11.94
C ALA A 115 16.78 7.07 10.54
N PRO A 116 16.99 7.82 9.42
CA PRO A 116 16.81 7.27 8.09
C PRO A 116 17.67 6.06 7.75
N VAL A 117 18.94 6.02 8.18
CA VAL A 117 19.82 4.87 7.91
C VAL A 117 19.37 3.64 8.68
N VAL A 118 19.07 3.80 9.96
CA VAL A 118 18.57 2.70 10.79
C VAL A 118 17.24 2.18 10.25
N GLY A 119 16.33 3.09 9.86
CA GLY A 119 15.05 2.74 9.25
C GLY A 119 15.22 1.99 7.92
N LEU A 120 16.10 2.47 7.04
CA LEU A 120 16.40 1.81 5.77
C LEU A 120 17.01 0.41 5.99
N ALA A 121 18.00 0.28 6.86
CA ALA A 121 18.63 -0.99 7.19
C ALA A 121 17.62 -1.98 7.79
N GLY A 122 16.72 -1.51 8.66
CA GLY A 122 15.63 -2.29 9.20
C GLY A 122 14.66 -2.77 8.11
N CYS A 123 14.27 -1.88 7.19
CA CYS A 123 13.37 -2.24 6.09
C CYS A 123 13.99 -3.33 5.20
N VAL A 124 15.27 -3.19 4.83
CA VAL A 124 16.00 -4.15 4.01
C VAL A 124 16.15 -5.50 4.72
N THR A 125 16.55 -5.47 5.99
CA THR A 125 16.73 -6.70 6.80
C THR A 125 15.42 -7.47 6.92
N LEU A 126 14.32 -6.78 7.24
CA LEU A 126 13.00 -7.40 7.33
C LEU A 126 12.51 -7.91 5.97
N ALA A 127 12.80 -7.20 4.87
CA ALA A 127 12.42 -7.64 3.53
C ALA A 127 13.11 -8.96 3.15
N PHE A 128 14.35 -9.20 3.58
CA PHE A 128 15.03 -10.49 3.40
C PHE A 128 14.50 -11.61 4.30
N ALA A 129 13.85 -11.28 5.42
CA ALA A 129 13.20 -12.25 6.30
C ALA A 129 11.80 -12.68 5.80
N LEU A 130 11.24 -11.99 4.80
CA LEU A 130 9.94 -12.32 4.24
C LEU A 130 9.98 -13.57 3.34
N PRO A 131 8.86 -14.27 3.15
CA PRO A 131 8.76 -15.35 2.18
C PRO A 131 9.19 -14.89 0.79
N TRP A 132 10.11 -15.62 0.17
CA TRP A 132 10.69 -15.25 -1.13
C TRP A 132 9.63 -15.05 -2.23
N VAL A 133 8.52 -15.79 -2.17
CA VAL A 133 7.38 -15.64 -3.09
C VAL A 133 6.79 -14.23 -3.02
N SER A 134 6.58 -13.70 -1.80
CA SER A 134 6.06 -12.34 -1.62
C SER A 134 7.03 -11.28 -2.13
N VAL A 135 8.33 -11.50 -1.96
CA VAL A 135 9.39 -10.61 -2.45
C VAL A 135 9.41 -10.61 -3.99
N VAL A 136 9.41 -11.78 -4.63
CA VAL A 136 9.45 -11.89 -6.09
C VAL A 136 8.20 -11.29 -6.72
N VAL A 137 7.01 -11.62 -6.19
CA VAL A 137 5.74 -11.04 -6.68
C VAL A 137 5.74 -9.53 -6.47
N GLY A 138 6.16 -9.05 -5.30
CA GLY A 138 6.28 -7.63 -4.99
C GLY A 138 7.20 -6.88 -5.94
N LEU A 139 8.41 -7.41 -6.18
CA LEU A 139 9.36 -6.88 -7.15
C LEU A 139 8.79 -6.91 -8.58
N GLY A 140 8.07 -7.96 -8.95
CA GLY A 140 7.39 -8.05 -10.24
C GLY A 140 6.35 -6.94 -10.42
N VAL A 141 5.48 -6.72 -9.44
CA VAL A 141 4.47 -5.64 -9.47
C VAL A 141 5.13 -4.27 -9.52
N LEU A 142 6.17 -4.02 -8.73
CA LEU A 142 6.93 -2.76 -8.75
C LEU A 142 7.61 -2.55 -10.11
N GLY A 143 8.22 -3.59 -10.67
CA GLY A 143 8.86 -3.56 -11.98
C GLY A 143 7.88 -3.25 -13.10
N LEU A 144 6.70 -3.88 -13.08
CA LEU A 144 5.60 -3.58 -14.00
C LEU A 144 5.13 -2.13 -13.85
N GLY A 145 4.93 -1.65 -12.63
CA GLY A 145 4.55 -0.26 -12.37
C GLY A 145 5.59 0.74 -12.88
N ALA A 146 6.87 0.51 -12.60
CA ALA A 146 7.98 1.34 -13.08
C ALA A 146 8.11 1.30 -14.61
N GLY A 147 7.89 0.14 -15.23
CA GLY A 147 7.86 -0.04 -16.68
C GLY A 147 6.72 0.76 -17.33
N VAL A 148 5.49 0.61 -16.85
CA VAL A 148 4.32 1.37 -17.32
C VAL A 148 4.55 2.87 -17.15
N TYR A 149 5.07 3.30 -16.01
CA TYR A 149 5.44 4.69 -15.76
C TYR A 149 6.49 5.19 -16.77
N GLY A 150 7.54 4.41 -17.00
CA GLY A 150 8.61 4.72 -17.95
C GLY A 150 8.10 4.86 -19.38
N VAL A 151 7.26 3.93 -19.85
CA VAL A 151 6.64 3.97 -21.19
C VAL A 151 5.76 5.20 -21.34
N ARG A 152 4.86 5.47 -20.38
CA ARG A 152 4.00 6.67 -20.41
C ARG A 152 4.79 7.97 -20.42
N ARG A 153 5.88 8.03 -19.64
CA ARG A 153 6.78 9.19 -19.61
C ARG A 153 7.53 9.39 -20.93
N ARG A 154 7.87 8.31 -21.64
CA ARG A 154 8.50 8.40 -22.97
C ARG A 154 7.51 8.87 -24.04
N LEU A 155 6.30 8.32 -24.05
CA LEU A 155 5.25 8.72 -25.00
C LEU A 155 4.86 10.19 -24.84
N SER A 156 4.62 10.64 -23.60
CA SER A 156 4.30 12.06 -23.32
C SER A 156 5.46 13.05 -23.58
N ARG A 157 6.70 12.56 -23.74
CA ARG A 157 7.84 13.37 -24.19
C ARG A 157 7.97 13.40 -25.71
N ALA A 158 7.51 12.37 -26.42
CA ALA A 158 7.52 12.30 -27.88
C ALA A 158 6.41 13.14 -28.53
N GLU A 159 5.33 13.43 -27.79
CA GLU A 159 4.24 14.32 -28.23
C GLU A 159 4.50 15.81 -27.97
N ARG A 160 5.65 16.20 -27.38
CA ARG A 160 6.07 17.60 -27.19
C ARG A 160 7.20 17.95 -28.14
#